data_AF-A0AA86SZW6-F1
#
_entry.id   AF-A0AA86SZW6-F1
#
_cell.length_a   1.000
_cell.length_b   1.000
_cell.length_c   1.000
_cell.angle_alpha   90.00
_cell.angle_beta   90.00
_cell.angle_gamma   90.00
#
_symmetry.space_group_name_H-M   'P 1'
#
loop_
_entity.id
_entity.type
_entity.pdbx_description
1 polymer ?
#
loop_
_entity_poly.entity_id
_entity_poly.type
_entity_poly.pdbx_seq_one_letter_code
_entity_poly.pdbx_strand_id
1 'polypeptide(L)'
;MQAINYHNFTIRVVDPGVEEPSCSSLPRYFLSQSNFSDTNLVHAADPYRATQTQLFEVSSYQKRIFEHIICMNCRHPVNDNSKYVNTTPCVKWHSEGYIYAIAGDLKATDFEVGCLIKLVSPMSWWGLDSNPYSYAMMNRALVYGFEMWWMPFACKDHCGNSMLGKH
;
A
#
# COMPACT_ATOMS: atom_id res chain seq x y z
N MET A 1 -1.29 5.72 -20.14
CA MET A 1 -1.38 5.83 -18.67
C MET A 1 -0.17 6.61 -18.19
N GLN A 2 -0.35 7.75 -17.50
CA GLN A 2 0.77 8.57 -17.05
C GLN A 2 1.24 8.09 -15.67
N ALA A 3 2.49 7.67 -15.55
CA ALA A 3 3.02 7.17 -14.27
C ALA A 3 3.33 8.30 -13.28
N ILE A 4 3.57 9.52 -13.76
CA ILE A 4 3.85 10.70 -12.93
C ILE A 4 2.76 11.73 -13.15
N ASN A 5 2.04 12.08 -12.09
CA ASN A 5 1.01 13.10 -12.09
C ASN A 5 1.55 14.40 -11.47
N TYR A 6 1.76 15.41 -12.31
CA TYR A 6 2.26 16.72 -11.90
C TYR A 6 1.21 17.63 -11.25
N HIS A 7 -0.08 17.35 -11.44
CA HIS A 7 -1.15 18.12 -10.81
C HIS A 7 -1.33 17.74 -9.33
N ASN A 8 -1.32 16.43 -9.06
CA ASN A 8 -1.49 15.88 -7.71
C ASN A 8 -0.17 15.57 -7.00
N PHE A 9 0.97 15.76 -7.69
CA PHE A 9 2.31 15.40 -7.23
C PHE A 9 2.39 13.92 -6.80
N THR A 10 1.79 13.02 -7.57
CA THR A 10 1.88 11.57 -7.33
C THR A 10 2.75 10.89 -8.39
N ILE A 11 3.39 9.79 -7.99
CA ILE A 11 4.03 8.85 -8.89
C ILE A 11 3.49 7.46 -8.60
N ARG A 12 3.07 6.75 -9.65
CA ARG A 12 2.62 5.37 -9.58
C ARG A 12 3.78 4.43 -9.86
N VAL A 13 3.97 3.46 -8.97
CA VAL A 13 4.99 2.41 -9.09
C VAL A 13 4.34 1.04 -8.95
N VAL A 14 4.91 0.05 -9.61
CA VAL A 14 4.46 -1.35 -9.56
C VAL A 14 5.63 -2.19 -9.09
N ASP A 15 5.36 -3.14 -8.19
CA ASP A 15 6.39 -4.07 -7.75
C ASP A 15 6.80 -4.99 -8.92
N PRO A 16 8.11 -5.18 -9.20
CA PRO A 16 8.60 -5.95 -10.34
C PRO A 16 8.36 -7.47 -10.23
N GLY A 17 7.84 -7.99 -9.12
CA GLY A 17 7.35 -9.36 -8.98
C GLY A 17 5.89 -9.54 -9.40
N VAL A 18 5.15 -8.45 -9.59
CA VAL A 18 3.76 -8.49 -10.07
C VAL A 18 3.78 -8.43 -11.60
N GLU A 19 3.32 -9.51 -12.24
CA GLU A 19 3.36 -9.69 -13.69
C GLU A 19 1.95 -9.94 -14.22
N GLU A 20 1.51 -9.15 -15.20
CA GLU A 20 0.31 -9.48 -15.98
C GLU A 20 0.64 -10.51 -17.06
N PRO A 21 -0.28 -11.45 -17.36
CA PRO A 21 -1.65 -11.59 -16.84
C PRO A 21 -1.78 -12.57 -15.64
N SER A 22 -0.72 -12.77 -14.85
CA SER A 22 -0.68 -13.82 -13.84
C SER A 22 -1.30 -13.37 -12.51
N CYS A 23 -2.46 -13.92 -12.14
CA CYS A 23 -3.02 -13.74 -10.79
C CYS A 23 -2.21 -14.47 -9.70
N SER A 24 -1.24 -15.32 -10.09
CA SER A 24 -0.32 -16.03 -9.19
C SER A 24 0.96 -15.24 -8.90
N SER A 25 1.21 -14.16 -9.64
CA SER A 25 2.37 -13.31 -9.41
C SER A 25 2.26 -12.63 -8.04
N LEU A 26 3.39 -12.57 -7.33
CA LEU A 26 3.47 -12.01 -6.00
C LEU A 26 4.54 -10.92 -5.98
N PRO A 27 4.29 -9.81 -5.26
CA PRO A 27 5.30 -8.79 -5.05
C PRO A 27 6.61 -9.39 -4.54
N ARG A 28 7.71 -8.93 -5.13
CA ARG A 28 9.08 -9.34 -4.82
C ARG A 28 9.54 -8.75 -3.50
N TYR A 29 9.08 -7.55 -3.17
CA TYR A 29 9.49 -6.85 -1.96
C TYR A 29 8.35 -6.75 -0.94
N PHE A 30 8.68 -7.00 0.32
CA PHE A 30 7.77 -6.79 1.44
C PHE A 30 7.82 -5.32 1.84
N LEU A 31 6.83 -4.56 1.37
CA LEU A 31 6.78 -3.11 1.57
C LEU A 31 5.53 -2.75 2.39
N SER A 32 5.70 -1.77 3.26
CA SER A 32 4.67 -1.22 4.12
C SER A 32 4.74 0.31 4.12
N GLN A 33 3.75 0.96 4.69
CA GLN A 33 3.76 2.42 4.91
C GLN A 33 5.06 2.92 5.57
N SER A 34 5.67 2.15 6.48
CA SER A 34 6.90 2.53 7.17
C SER A 34 8.12 2.63 6.26
N ASN A 35 8.10 2.01 5.08
CA ASN A 35 9.17 2.13 4.09
C ASN A 35 9.16 3.49 3.36
N PHE A 36 8.09 4.27 3.52
CA PHE A 36 7.84 5.53 2.82
C PHE A 36 7.32 6.63 3.77
N SER A 37 7.63 6.50 5.06
CA SER A 37 7.18 7.44 6.10
C SER A 37 8.37 8.00 6.86
N ASP A 38 8.31 9.31 7.07
CA ASP A 38 9.34 10.09 7.75
C ASP A 38 9.48 9.64 9.22
N THR A 39 10.60 9.00 9.55
CA THR A 39 10.97 8.74 10.94
C THR A 39 11.80 9.92 11.45
N ASN A 40 11.11 10.96 11.89
CA ASN A 40 11.62 11.96 12.85
C ASN A 40 12.84 12.82 12.43
N LEU A 41 13.02 13.23 11.17
CA LEU A 41 14.03 14.23 10.83
C LEU A 41 13.44 15.43 10.10
N VAL A 42 13.25 16.52 10.86
CA VAL A 42 12.80 17.87 10.44
C VAL A 42 13.60 18.44 9.24
N HIS A 43 14.73 17.84 8.88
CA HIS A 43 15.63 18.30 7.82
C HIS A 43 15.79 17.34 6.63
N ALA A 44 15.14 16.18 6.64
CA ALA A 44 15.23 15.20 5.55
C ALA A 44 13.84 14.63 5.25
N ALA A 45 12.96 15.47 4.69
CA ALA A 45 11.71 14.97 4.16
C ALA A 45 12.01 13.95 3.04
N ASP A 46 11.59 12.70 3.24
CA ASP A 46 11.70 11.69 2.19
C ASP A 46 11.07 12.21 0.90
N PRO A 47 11.75 12.07 -0.25
CA PRO A 47 11.28 12.63 -1.50
C PRO A 47 9.97 12.00 -1.97
N TYR A 48 9.65 10.80 -1.48
CA TYR A 48 8.44 10.04 -1.80
C TYR A 48 7.77 9.58 -0.51
N ARG A 49 6.52 10.02 -0.30
CA ARG A 49 5.74 9.70 0.90
C ARG A 49 4.55 8.80 0.62
N ALA A 50 4.23 7.92 1.57
CA ALA A 50 3.03 7.08 1.57
C ALA A 50 1.73 7.84 1.91
N THR A 51 1.84 9.07 2.40
CA THR A 51 0.71 9.90 2.78
C THR A 51 0.77 11.28 2.15
N GLN A 52 -0.39 11.80 1.79
CA GLN A 52 -0.57 13.17 1.36
C GLN A 52 -0.99 14.02 2.57
N THR A 53 -0.30 15.14 2.78
CA THR A 53 -0.72 16.12 3.79
C THR A 53 -1.86 16.95 3.22
N GLN A 54 -3.02 16.91 3.88
CA GLN A 54 -4.11 17.82 3.58
C GLN A 54 -4.18 18.91 4.64
N LEU A 55 -4.20 20.15 4.18
CA LEU A 55 -4.25 21.34 5.03
C LEU A 55 -5.70 21.83 5.13
N PHE A 56 -6.18 21.99 6.36
CA PHE A 56 -7.39 22.72 6.71
C PHE A 56 -7.01 23.99 7.48
N GLU A 57 -7.96 24.91 7.66
CA GLU A 57 -7.73 26.20 8.33
C GLU A 57 -7.09 26.09 9.73
N VAL A 58 -7.32 24.98 10.44
CA VAL A 58 -6.88 24.80 11.85
C VAL A 58 -6.10 23.50 12.07
N SER A 59 -5.99 22.63 11.08
CA SER A 59 -5.33 21.33 11.25
C SER A 59 -4.77 20.77 9.94
N SER A 60 -3.82 19.85 10.08
CA SER A 60 -3.35 19.02 8.98
C SER A 60 -3.61 17.56 9.30
N TYR A 61 -4.10 16.78 8.34
CA TYR A 61 -4.16 15.33 8.48
C TYR A 61 -3.42 14.64 7.34
N GLN A 62 -2.83 13.49 7.65
CA GLN A 62 -2.14 12.66 6.67
C GLN A 62 -3.14 11.66 6.09
N LYS A 63 -3.45 11.81 4.80
CA LYS A 63 -4.27 10.86 4.06
C LYS A 63 -3.39 9.81 3.42
N ARG A 64 -3.62 8.53 3.71
CA ARG A 64 -2.97 7.42 2.99
C ARG A 64 -3.46 7.42 1.53
N ILE A 65 -2.53 7.23 0.59
CA ILE A 65 -2.81 7.29 -0.86
C ILE A 65 -2.75 5.93 -1.56
N PHE A 66 -2.58 4.86 -0.79
CA PHE A 66 -2.63 3.48 -1.26
C PHE A 66 -3.26 2.59 -0.20
N GLU A 67 -3.63 1.37 -0.58
CA GLU A 67 -4.06 0.33 0.35
C GLU A 67 -3.01 -0.77 0.47
N HIS A 68 -3.14 -1.68 1.41
CA HIS A 68 -2.23 -2.82 1.54
C HIS A 68 -2.95 -4.11 1.14
N ILE A 69 -2.19 -5.05 0.61
CA ILE A 69 -2.54 -6.46 0.63
C ILE A 69 -1.64 -7.19 1.62
N ILE A 70 -2.25 -7.98 2.47
CA ILE A 70 -1.58 -8.85 3.44
C ILE A 70 -1.93 -10.28 3.08
N CYS A 71 -0.95 -11.06 2.62
CA CYS A 71 -1.16 -12.48 2.36
C CYS A 71 -0.76 -13.30 3.59
N MET A 72 -1.67 -14.19 3.98
CA MET A 72 -1.61 -15.02 5.18
C MET A 72 -1.54 -16.50 4.78
N ASN A 73 -0.73 -17.28 5.49
CA ASN A 73 -0.83 -18.74 5.47
C ASN A 73 -1.37 -19.23 6.82
N CYS A 74 -2.50 -19.91 6.81
CA CYS A 74 -3.15 -20.47 7.98
C CYS A 74 -3.06 -21.99 8.01
N ARG A 75 -2.83 -22.56 9.21
CA ARG A 75 -2.82 -24.02 9.42
C ARG A 75 -4.20 -24.66 9.27
N HIS A 76 -5.25 -23.89 9.56
CA HIS A 76 -6.64 -24.32 9.50
C HIS A 76 -7.45 -23.33 8.64
N PRO A 77 -8.58 -23.77 8.05
CA PRO A 77 -9.48 -22.86 7.37
C PRO A 77 -9.97 -21.79 8.35
N VAL A 78 -9.96 -20.54 7.90
CA VAL A 78 -10.63 -19.44 8.61
C VAL A 78 -12.10 -19.44 8.19
N ASN A 79 -12.99 -19.56 9.18
CA ASN A 79 -14.43 -19.46 9.03
C ASN A 79 -14.91 -18.16 9.71
N ASP A 80 -16.02 -17.59 9.22
CA ASP A 80 -16.72 -16.46 9.84
C ASP A 80 -15.95 -15.13 9.97
N ASN A 81 -14.79 -15.01 9.32
CA ASN A 81 -14.04 -13.76 9.22
C ASN A 81 -13.96 -13.26 7.77
N SER A 82 -14.83 -12.30 7.42
CA SER A 82 -14.96 -11.78 6.06
C SER A 82 -13.73 -11.01 5.54
N LYS A 83 -12.76 -10.69 6.41
CA LYS A 83 -11.49 -10.08 5.99
C LYS A 83 -10.58 -11.06 5.26
N TYR A 84 -10.68 -12.36 5.55
CA TYR A 84 -9.82 -13.40 5.00
C TYR A 84 -10.36 -13.87 3.64
N VAL A 85 -9.91 -13.21 2.57
CA VAL A 85 -10.32 -13.53 1.20
C VAL A 85 -9.51 -14.73 0.69
N ASN A 86 -10.19 -15.82 0.32
CA ASN A 86 -9.51 -16.99 -0.23
C ASN A 86 -8.83 -16.65 -1.57
N THR A 87 -7.55 -17.00 -1.70
CA THR A 87 -6.74 -16.72 -2.89
C THR A 87 -6.66 -17.89 -3.87
N THR A 88 -7.29 -19.02 -3.56
CA THR A 88 -7.30 -20.22 -4.41
C THR A 88 -8.14 -19.98 -5.67
N PRO A 89 -7.71 -20.42 -6.87
CA PRO A 89 -6.48 -21.18 -7.16
C PRO A 89 -5.26 -20.31 -7.49
N CYS A 90 -5.38 -18.98 -7.45
CA CYS A 90 -4.38 -18.04 -7.91
C CYS A 90 -3.07 -18.15 -7.15
N VAL A 91 -3.06 -17.92 -5.84
CA VAL A 91 -1.82 -17.98 -5.05
C VAL A 91 -1.63 -19.39 -4.52
N LYS A 92 -0.47 -19.97 -4.83
CA LYS A 92 -0.01 -21.24 -4.25
C LYS A 92 1.40 -21.04 -3.71
N TRP A 93 1.56 -21.16 -2.41
CA TRP A 93 2.88 -21.36 -1.82
C TRP A 93 3.19 -22.84 -1.77
N HIS A 94 4.46 -23.20 -1.94
CA HIS A 94 4.92 -24.60 -1.81
C HIS A 94 4.74 -25.19 -0.40
N SER A 95 4.10 -24.46 0.52
CA SER A 95 3.79 -24.87 1.89
C SER A 95 2.37 -25.40 2.00
N GLU A 96 2.18 -26.46 2.80
CA GLU A 96 0.87 -26.87 3.28
C GLU A 96 0.15 -25.71 4.02
N GLY A 97 -1.16 -25.58 3.83
CA GLY A 97 -2.00 -24.58 4.51
C GLY A 97 -3.04 -23.91 3.62
N TYR A 98 -3.77 -22.98 4.23
CA TYR A 98 -4.84 -22.19 3.61
C TYR A 98 -4.36 -20.76 3.40
N ILE A 99 -4.37 -20.31 2.14
CA ILE A 99 -3.85 -19.01 1.76
C ILE A 99 -5.00 -18.00 1.63
N TYR A 100 -4.84 -16.90 2.34
CA TYR A 100 -5.80 -15.80 2.36
C TYR A 100 -5.10 -14.49 2.03
N ALA A 101 -5.86 -13.54 1.50
CA ALA A 101 -5.46 -12.16 1.32
C ALA A 101 -6.41 -11.28 2.13
N ILE A 102 -5.85 -10.23 2.72
CA ILE A 102 -6.59 -9.20 3.44
C ILE A 102 -6.26 -7.86 2.78
N ALA A 103 -7.30 -7.08 2.46
CA ALA A 103 -7.13 -5.72 1.96
C ALA A 103 -7.19 -4.73 3.13
N GLY A 104 -6.21 -3.84 3.18
CA GLY A 104 -6.09 -2.77 4.17
C GLY A 104 -5.43 -3.19 5.48
N ASP A 105 -5.80 -2.49 6.55
CA ASP A 105 -5.14 -2.64 7.85
C ASP A 105 -5.57 -3.91 8.58
N LEU A 106 -4.59 -4.58 9.19
CA LEU A 106 -4.80 -5.71 10.08
C LEU A 106 -4.66 -5.27 11.53
N LYS A 107 -5.75 -5.35 12.31
CA LYS A 107 -5.71 -5.11 13.76
C LYS A 107 -5.34 -6.41 14.49
N ALA A 108 -4.82 -6.29 15.71
CA ALA A 108 -4.53 -7.45 16.55
C ALA A 108 -5.76 -8.35 16.78
N THR A 109 -6.96 -7.76 16.82
CA THR A 109 -8.24 -8.49 16.96
C THR A 109 -8.66 -9.25 15.71
N ASP A 110 -8.07 -8.95 14.55
CA ASP A 110 -8.38 -9.62 13.28
C ASP A 110 -7.51 -10.87 13.09
N PHE A 111 -6.54 -11.11 13.97
CA PHE A 111 -5.55 -12.16 13.81
C PHE A 111 -6.10 -13.52 14.23
N GLU A 112 -6.21 -14.44 13.29
CA GLU A 112 -6.68 -15.79 13.55
C GLU A 112 -5.55 -16.70 14.04
N VAL A 113 -5.86 -17.55 15.02
CA VAL A 113 -4.86 -18.46 15.62
C VAL A 113 -4.36 -19.45 14.57
N GLY A 114 -3.04 -19.57 14.46
CA GLY A 114 -2.40 -20.47 13.49
C GLY A 114 -2.24 -19.87 12.08
N CYS A 115 -2.54 -18.59 11.90
CA CYS A 115 -2.18 -17.83 10.71
C CYS A 115 -0.84 -17.11 10.86
N LEU A 116 -0.09 -17.01 9.77
CA LEU A 116 1.18 -16.30 9.70
C LEU A 116 1.17 -15.34 8.52
N ILE A 117 1.61 -14.11 8.75
CA ILE A 117 1.88 -13.14 7.68
C ILE A 117 3.05 -13.68 6.86
N LYS A 118 2.89 -13.63 5.55
CA LYS A 118 3.88 -14.13 4.59
C LYS A 118 4.28 -13.07 3.58
N LEU A 119 3.38 -12.13 3.29
CA LEU A 119 3.64 -10.97 2.44
C LEU A 119 2.80 -9.80 2.90
N VAL A 120 3.40 -8.61 2.87
CA VAL A 120 2.70 -7.33 2.90
C VAL A 120 3.20 -6.53 1.71
N SER A 121 2.28 -5.95 0.94
CA SER A 121 2.63 -5.07 -0.18
C SER A 121 1.63 -3.94 -0.30
N PRO A 122 2.06 -2.73 -0.68
CA PRO A 122 1.16 -1.68 -1.11
C PRO A 122 0.48 -2.10 -2.42
N MET A 123 -0.75 -1.65 -2.59
CA MET A 123 -1.56 -1.80 -3.81
C MET A 123 -2.45 -0.59 -3.97
N SER A 124 -3.10 -0.47 -5.12
CA SER A 124 -4.04 0.61 -5.35
C SER A 124 -5.25 0.47 -4.42
N TRP A 125 -5.83 1.60 -4.06
CA TRP A 125 -7.19 1.64 -3.55
C TRP A 125 -8.21 1.60 -4.71
N TRP A 126 -7.78 1.88 -5.95
CA TRP A 126 -8.64 1.85 -7.12
C TRP A 126 -8.96 0.41 -7.52
N GLY A 127 -10.25 0.14 -7.82
CA GLY A 127 -10.73 -1.20 -8.13
C GLY A 127 -11.16 -2.00 -6.88
N LEU A 128 -11.07 -1.40 -5.69
CA LEU A 128 -11.67 -1.91 -4.45
C LEU A 128 -13.06 -1.29 -4.23
N ASP A 129 -13.91 -1.36 -5.26
CA ASP A 129 -15.16 -0.59 -5.35
C ASP A 129 -16.33 -1.20 -4.56
N SER A 130 -16.15 -2.39 -3.97
CA SER A 130 -17.19 -3.13 -3.23
C SER A 130 -16.61 -3.94 -2.08
N ASN A 131 -17.31 -3.97 -0.95
CA ASN A 131 -17.02 -4.84 0.20
C ASN A 131 -18.15 -5.90 0.28
N PRO A 132 -17.86 -7.22 0.31
CA PRO A 132 -16.55 -7.88 0.43
C PRO A 132 -15.68 -7.82 -0.82
N TYR A 133 -14.36 -7.73 -0.62
CA TYR A 133 -13.37 -7.76 -1.69
C TYR A 133 -13.15 -9.19 -2.19
N SER A 134 -13.00 -9.35 -3.51
CA SER A 134 -12.51 -10.60 -4.09
C SER A 134 -10.99 -10.53 -4.33
N TYR A 135 -10.32 -11.68 -4.33
CA TYR A 135 -8.89 -11.71 -4.63
C TYR A 135 -8.58 -11.17 -6.04
N ALA A 136 -9.49 -11.37 -7.00
CA ALA A 136 -9.33 -10.81 -8.34
C ALA A 136 -9.31 -9.27 -8.35
N MET A 137 -10.11 -8.61 -7.49
CA MET A 137 -10.06 -7.16 -7.33
C MET A 137 -8.75 -6.72 -6.71
N MET A 138 -8.31 -7.41 -5.65
CA MET A 138 -7.03 -7.12 -4.97
C MET A 138 -5.83 -7.36 -5.90
N ASN A 139 -5.86 -8.39 -6.74
CA ASN A 139 -4.82 -8.66 -7.72
C ASN A 139 -4.78 -7.57 -8.81
N ARG A 140 -5.92 -7.08 -9.30
CA ARG A 140 -5.96 -5.93 -10.22
C ARG A 140 -5.41 -4.66 -9.57
N ALA A 141 -5.73 -4.42 -8.30
CA ALA A 141 -5.19 -3.30 -7.54
C ALA A 141 -3.67 -3.41 -7.35
N LEU A 142 -3.15 -4.63 -7.11
CA LEU A 142 -1.72 -4.92 -7.05
C LEU A 142 -1.01 -4.66 -8.38
N VAL A 143 -1.61 -5.14 -9.47
CA VAL A 143 -1.12 -4.98 -10.84
C VAL A 143 -1.10 -3.52 -11.28
N TYR A 144 -2.10 -2.73 -10.87
CA TYR A 144 -2.07 -1.29 -11.05
C TYR A 144 -0.89 -0.65 -10.32
N GLY A 145 -0.47 -1.22 -9.19
CA GLY A 145 0.57 -0.68 -8.32
C GLY A 145 0.02 0.29 -7.29
N PHE A 146 0.90 1.13 -6.73
CA PHE A 146 0.53 2.10 -5.69
C PHE A 146 1.10 3.48 -6.01
N GLU A 147 0.49 4.51 -5.45
CA GLU A 147 0.93 5.89 -5.61
C GLU A 147 1.80 6.33 -4.42
N MET A 148 2.81 7.15 -4.70
CA MET A 148 3.61 7.88 -3.72
C MET A 148 3.51 9.38 -3.99
N TRP A 149 3.52 10.19 -2.94
CA TRP A 149 3.43 11.64 -3.03
C TRP A 149 4.82 12.27 -3.00
N TRP A 150 5.14 13.11 -4.00
CA TRP A 150 6.46 13.73 -4.18
C TRP A 150 6.44 15.26 -4.08
N MET A 151 5.36 15.86 -3.58
CA MET A 151 5.32 17.32 -3.35
C MET A 151 6.45 17.82 -2.44
N PRO A 152 6.83 17.15 -1.33
CA PRO A 152 7.94 17.61 -0.50
C PRO A 152 9.24 17.82 -1.30
N PHE A 153 9.52 16.92 -2.25
CA PHE A 153 10.64 17.07 -3.18
C PHE A 153 10.44 18.26 -4.12
N ALA A 154 9.27 18.38 -4.75
CA ALA A 154 8.95 19.50 -5.63
C ALA A 154 9.07 20.87 -4.94
N CYS A 155 8.60 20.99 -3.69
CA CYS A 155 8.65 22.23 -2.94
C CYS A 155 10.06 22.52 -2.43
N LYS A 156 10.92 21.53 -2.19
CA LYS A 156 12.34 21.81 -1.93
C LYS A 156 12.99 22.55 -3.12
N ASP A 157 12.67 22.10 -4.34
CA ASP A 157 13.23 22.69 -5.56
C ASP A 157 12.56 24.03 -5.95
N HIS A 158 11.27 24.22 -5.65
CA HIS A 158 10.50 25.40 -6.07
C HIS A 158 10.23 26.44 -4.96
N CYS A 159 10.13 26.02 -3.70
CA CYS A 159 9.87 26.90 -2.55
C CYS A 159 11.15 27.37 -1.86
N GLY A 160 12.32 26.89 -2.30
CA GLY A 160 13.63 27.31 -1.79
C GLY A 160 13.97 28.75 -2.17
N ASN A 161 13.37 29.73 -1.47
CA ASN A 161 13.92 31.08 -1.20
C ASN A 161 13.04 32.01 -0.32
N SER A 162 11.97 31.54 0.33
CA SER A 162 11.10 32.43 1.13
C SER A 162 11.29 32.33 2.66
N MET A 163 12.24 31.53 3.16
CA MET A 163 12.46 31.33 4.61
C MET A 163 13.85 31.77 5.11
N LEU A 164 14.65 32.48 4.31
CA LEU A 164 15.70 33.35 4.86
C LEU A 164 15.13 34.76 5.01
N GLY A 165 14.52 35.00 6.17
CA GLY A 165 14.33 36.36 6.66
C GLY A 165 15.68 37.07 6.64
N LYS A 166 15.74 38.18 5.90
CA LYS A 166 16.82 39.16 6.03
C LYS A 166 16.82 39.68 7.46
N HIS A 167 17.84 39.33 8.22
CA HIS A 167 18.35 40.13 9.33
C HIS A 167 19.81 40.47 9.04
#